data_AF-T1JJ34-F1
#
_entry.id   AF-T1JJ34-F1
#
_cell.length_a   1.000
_cell.length_b   1.000
_cell.length_c   1.000
_cell.angle_alpha   90.00
_cell.angle_beta   90.00
_cell.angle_gamma   90.00
#
_symmetry.space_group_name_H-M   'P 1'
#
loop_
_entity.id
_entity.type
_entity.pdbx_description
1 polymer ?
#
loop_
_entity_poly.entity_id
_entity_poly.type
_entity_poly.pdbx_seq_one_letter_code
_entity_poly.pdbx_strand_id
1 'polypeptide(L)'
;MTSYAQTLFVDRKFAYDVIWRHPPIANDVMTGLTIWTSVLSTTIIGTIYTSIGGIKAVVWTDALQLIIFTGALLAPIINSGTSVGSLSYIFSKNMEGHRLTNLSFDADPRVRFTFWGLIIYSTMNSLNLYGTNQTSIQRYLCCRNKITAQRYNKWSERNVL
;
A
#
# COMPACT_ATOMS: atom_id res chain seq x y z
N MET A 1 -9.43 26.74 -0.18
CA MET A 1 -9.74 26.00 -1.42
C MET A 1 -8.84 24.78 -1.64
N THR A 2 -7.55 24.83 -1.30
CA THR A 2 -6.64 23.67 -1.41
C THR A 2 -7.03 22.48 -0.51
N SER A 3 -7.57 22.71 0.69
CA SER A 3 -7.93 21.63 1.63
C SER A 3 -9.16 20.81 1.22
N TYR A 4 -10.22 21.45 0.69
CA TYR A 4 -11.42 20.76 0.20
C TYR A 4 -11.20 19.97 -1.10
N ALA A 5 -10.29 20.45 -1.95
CA ALA A 5 -9.88 19.70 -3.13
C ALA A 5 -9.16 18.41 -2.72
N GLN A 6 -8.27 18.47 -1.71
CA GLN A 6 -7.54 17.30 -1.21
C GLN A 6 -8.47 16.20 -0.69
N THR A 7 -9.50 16.57 0.08
CA THR A 7 -10.49 15.59 0.59
C THR A 7 -11.25 14.92 -0.55
N LEU A 8 -11.79 15.70 -1.50
CA LEU A 8 -12.50 15.17 -2.67
C LEU A 8 -11.63 14.24 -3.54
N PHE A 9 -10.32 14.52 -3.65
CA PHE A 9 -9.40 13.66 -4.38
C PHE A 9 -9.09 12.35 -3.63
N VAL A 10 -8.93 12.40 -2.31
CA VAL A 10 -8.75 11.21 -1.47
C VAL A 10 -9.99 10.32 -1.57
N ASP A 11 -11.18 10.91 -1.52
CA ASP A 11 -12.46 10.19 -1.62
C ASP A 11 -12.64 9.56 -3.01
N ARG A 12 -12.29 10.28 -4.08
CA ARG A 12 -12.28 9.71 -5.45
C ARG A 12 -11.28 8.56 -5.61
N LYS A 13 -10.10 8.68 -5.00
CA LYS A 13 -9.07 7.64 -5.05
C LYS A 13 -9.51 6.40 -4.26
N PHE A 14 -10.14 6.60 -3.10
CA PHE A 14 -10.74 5.53 -2.32
C PHE A 14 -11.85 4.81 -3.09
N ALA A 15 -12.79 5.57 -3.69
CA ALA A 15 -13.83 4.99 -4.52
C ALA A 15 -13.26 4.17 -5.69
N TYR A 16 -12.25 4.69 -6.38
CA TYR A 16 -11.60 3.95 -7.47
C TYR A 16 -10.91 2.67 -6.99
N ASP A 17 -10.20 2.71 -5.87
CA ASP A 17 -9.46 1.56 -5.33
C ASP A 17 -10.40 0.48 -4.76
N VAL A 18 -11.51 0.89 -4.15
CA VAL A 18 -12.59 0.00 -3.68
C VAL A 18 -13.32 -0.68 -4.84
N ILE A 19 -13.59 0.06 -5.91
CA ILE A 19 -14.31 -0.46 -7.09
C ILE A 19 -13.42 -1.43 -7.88
N TRP A 20 -12.14 -1.12 -8.06
CA TRP A 20 -11.29 -1.93 -8.94
C TRP A 20 -10.65 -3.11 -8.21
N ARG A 21 -10.06 -2.92 -7.02
CA ARG A 21 -8.87 -3.71 -6.73
C ARG A 21 -9.09 -5.00 -5.93
N HIS A 22 -9.91 -5.02 -4.88
CA HIS A 22 -9.92 -6.17 -3.95
C HIS A 22 -11.23 -6.43 -3.16
N PRO A 23 -11.92 -5.45 -2.58
CA PRO A 23 -12.99 -5.72 -1.62
C PRO A 23 -14.17 -6.54 -2.14
N PRO A 24 -14.70 -6.28 -3.36
CA PRO A 24 -15.89 -6.98 -3.83
C PRO A 24 -15.65 -8.46 -4.13
N ILE A 25 -14.46 -8.78 -4.66
CA ILE A 25 -14.09 -10.16 -5.02
C ILE A 25 -13.88 -11.00 -3.76
N ALA A 26 -13.22 -10.43 -2.74
CA ALA A 26 -13.02 -11.11 -1.46
C ALA A 26 -14.36 -11.33 -0.72
N ASN A 27 -15.24 -10.33 -0.72
CA ASN A 27 -16.55 -10.45 -0.07
C ASN A 27 -17.46 -11.45 -0.78
N ASP A 28 -17.45 -11.51 -2.10
CA ASP A 28 -18.18 -12.51 -2.88
C ASP A 28 -17.77 -13.93 -2.47
N VAL A 29 -16.46 -14.18 -2.35
CA VAL A 29 -15.93 -15.49 -1.92
C VAL A 29 -16.27 -15.82 -0.45
N MET A 30 -16.25 -14.84 0.46
CA MET A 30 -16.46 -15.09 1.89
C MET A 30 -17.93 -15.11 2.32
N THR A 31 -18.76 -14.28 1.71
CA THR A 31 -20.16 -14.03 2.14
C THR A 31 -21.20 -14.48 1.11
N GLY A 32 -20.79 -14.78 -0.13
CA GLY A 32 -21.71 -15.13 -1.23
C GLY A 32 -22.58 -13.95 -1.69
N LEU A 33 -22.24 -12.73 -1.27
CA LEU A 33 -22.98 -11.52 -1.65
C LEU A 33 -22.56 -11.04 -3.03
N THR A 34 -23.54 -10.72 -3.88
CA THR A 34 -23.31 -10.14 -5.20
C THR A 34 -22.35 -8.95 -5.12
N ILE A 35 -21.32 -8.94 -5.99
CA ILE A 35 -20.29 -7.90 -6.13
C ILE A 35 -20.86 -6.48 -5.98
N TRP A 36 -21.99 -6.20 -6.63
CA TRP A 36 -22.66 -4.89 -6.58
C TRP A 36 -23.09 -4.45 -5.18
N THR A 37 -23.58 -5.39 -4.35
CA THR A 37 -23.99 -5.09 -2.96
C THR A 37 -22.79 -4.76 -2.08
N SER A 38 -21.66 -5.46 -2.29
CA SER A 38 -20.41 -5.16 -1.59
C SER A 38 -19.82 -3.82 -2.00
N VAL A 39 -19.87 -3.47 -3.28
CA VAL A 39 -19.39 -2.17 -3.77
C VAL A 39 -20.22 -1.03 -3.19
N LEU A 40 -21.55 -1.16 -3.20
CA LEU A 40 -22.44 -0.13 -2.67
C LEU A 40 -22.28 0.04 -1.15
N SER A 41 -22.21 -1.05 -0.38
CA SER A 41 -22.07 -0.97 1.08
C SER A 41 -20.75 -0.32 1.49
N THR A 42 -19.64 -0.74 0.90
CA THR A 42 -18.30 -0.19 1.21
C THR A 42 -18.14 1.25 0.77
N THR A 43 -18.72 1.65 -0.37
CA THR A 43 -18.68 3.05 -0.84
C THR A 43 -19.49 3.97 0.07
N ILE A 44 -20.71 3.55 0.48
CA ILE A 44 -21.58 4.36 1.35
C ILE A 44 -20.95 4.56 2.72
N ILE A 45 -20.50 3.47 3.36
CA ILE A 45 -19.81 3.55 4.66
C ILE A 45 -18.56 4.42 4.51
N GLY A 46 -17.80 4.19 3.43
CA GLY A 46 -16.64 4.97 3.00
C GLY A 46 -16.87 6.48 3.00
N THR A 47 -17.89 6.92 2.26
CA THR A 47 -18.25 8.33 2.12
C THR A 47 -18.75 8.94 3.43
N ILE A 48 -19.53 8.20 4.23
CA ILE A 48 -20.04 8.71 5.50
C ILE A 48 -18.89 8.96 6.48
N TYR A 49 -17.99 7.99 6.68
CA TYR A 49 -16.92 8.16 7.67
C TYR A 49 -15.88 9.22 7.24
N THR A 50 -15.61 9.34 5.94
CA THR A 50 -14.70 10.37 5.38
C THR A 50 -15.30 11.77 5.50
N SER A 51 -16.60 11.91 5.24
CA SER A 51 -17.31 13.20 5.36
C SER A 51 -17.33 13.75 6.79
N ILE A 52 -17.45 12.87 7.80
CA ILE A 52 -17.54 13.26 9.21
C ILE A 52 -16.13 13.53 9.79
N GLY A 53 -15.16 12.68 9.46
CA GLY A 53 -13.84 12.69 10.11
C GLY A 53 -12.77 13.57 9.44
N GLY A 54 -12.97 13.95 8.19
CA GLY A 54 -11.99 14.68 7.39
C GLY A 54 -10.64 13.95 7.25
N ILE A 55 -9.58 14.65 6.84
CA ILE A 55 -8.24 14.07 6.60
C ILE A 55 -7.65 13.38 7.82
N LYS A 56 -7.94 13.84 9.05
CA LYS A 56 -7.39 13.25 10.28
C LYS A 56 -7.91 11.85 10.55
N ALA A 57 -9.20 11.60 10.33
CA ALA A 57 -9.78 10.26 10.51
C ALA A 57 -9.21 9.26 9.49
N VAL A 58 -9.02 9.71 8.24
CA VAL A 58 -8.45 8.86 7.17
C VAL A 58 -7.04 8.39 7.51
N VAL A 59 -6.21 9.26 8.10
CA VAL A 59 -4.85 8.90 8.52
C VAL A 59 -4.86 7.86 9.65
N TRP A 60 -5.78 7.98 10.59
CA TRP A 60 -5.94 6.99 11.66
C TRP A 60 -6.40 5.63 11.14
N THR A 61 -7.35 5.60 10.19
CA THR A 61 -7.79 4.36 9.56
C THR A 61 -6.68 3.71 8.73
N ASP A 62 -5.87 4.49 8.02
CA ASP A 62 -4.73 3.98 7.24
C ASP A 62 -3.66 3.35 8.17
N ALA A 63 -3.35 3.99 9.29
CA ALA A 63 -2.44 3.44 10.30
C ALA A 63 -2.94 2.12 10.90
N LEU A 64 -4.24 2.03 11.22
CA LEU A 64 -4.85 0.79 11.69
C LEU A 64 -4.83 -0.30 10.62
N GLN A 65 -5.12 0.06 9.37
CA GLN A 65 -5.13 -0.86 8.24
C GLN A 65 -3.74 -1.45 7.97
N LEU A 66 -2.67 -0.66 8.11
CA LEU A 66 -1.28 -1.16 8.04
C LEU A 66 -0.97 -2.19 9.12
N ILE A 67 -1.41 -1.96 10.36
CA ILE A 67 -1.21 -2.90 11.48
C ILE A 67 -1.97 -4.20 11.22
N ILE A 68 -3.25 -4.11 10.83
CA ILE A 68 -4.12 -5.27 10.57
C ILE A 68 -3.57 -6.10 9.42
N PHE A 69 -3.18 -5.50 8.29
CA PHE A 69 -2.62 -6.24 7.17
C PHE A 69 -1.28 -6.88 7.49
N THR A 70 -0.43 -6.20 8.26
CA THR A 70 0.84 -6.77 8.71
C THR A 70 0.60 -7.99 9.60
N GLY A 71 -0.35 -7.91 10.53
CA GLY A 71 -0.77 -9.05 11.35
C GLY A 71 -1.37 -10.19 10.51
N ALA A 72 -2.21 -9.88 9.53
CA ALA A 72 -2.83 -10.85 8.63
C ALA A 72 -1.80 -11.54 7.71
N LEU A 73 -0.69 -10.89 7.37
CA LEU A 73 0.41 -11.51 6.64
C LEU A 73 1.25 -12.44 7.52
N LEU A 74 1.46 -12.09 8.79
CA LEU A 74 2.27 -12.87 9.73
C LEU A 74 1.52 -14.06 10.33
N ALA A 75 0.22 -13.93 10.60
CA ALA A 75 -0.57 -14.96 11.26
C ALA A 75 -0.57 -16.33 10.52
N PRO A 76 -0.73 -16.39 9.19
CA PRO A 76 -0.63 -17.65 8.44
C PRO A 76 0.78 -18.24 8.48
N ILE A 77 1.82 -17.40 8.48
CA ILE A 77 3.22 -17.87 8.53
C ILE A 77 3.47 -18.57 9.86
N ILE A 78 3.04 -17.96 10.97
CA ILE A 78 3.19 -18.53 12.31
C ILE A 78 2.35 -19.81 12.45
N ASN A 79 1.09 -19.78 12.01
CA ASN A 79 0.19 -20.94 12.07
C ASN A 79 0.63 -22.09 11.14
N SER A 80 1.30 -21.78 10.03
CA SER A 80 1.88 -22.80 9.14
C SER A 80 3.03 -23.54 9.81
N GLY A 81 3.82 -22.88 10.66
CA GLY A 81 4.91 -23.50 11.40
C GLY A 81 4.44 -24.53 12.43
N THR A 82 3.28 -24.30 13.04
CA THR A 82 2.69 -25.18 14.08
C THR A 82 1.87 -26.33 13.51
N SER A 83 1.20 -26.15 12.37
CA SER A 83 0.30 -27.16 11.78
C SER A 83 0.96 -28.11 10.79
N VAL A 84 2.00 -27.65 10.07
CA VAL A 84 2.63 -28.40 8.96
C VAL A 84 4.06 -28.86 9.30
N GLY A 85 4.62 -28.40 10.43
CA GLY A 85 5.93 -28.83 10.93
C GLY A 85 7.08 -28.12 10.24
N SER A 86 7.41 -26.93 10.74
CA SER A 86 8.57 -26.10 10.35
C SER A 86 8.54 -25.51 8.92
N LEU A 87 9.07 -24.28 8.79
CA LEU A 87 9.20 -23.56 7.51
C LEU A 87 9.99 -24.37 6.46
N SER A 88 10.88 -25.26 6.90
CA SER A 88 11.67 -26.12 6.01
C SER A 88 10.79 -27.12 5.23
N TYR A 89 9.76 -27.68 5.87
CA TYR A 89 8.83 -28.60 5.20
C TYR A 89 7.96 -27.88 4.17
N ILE A 90 7.57 -26.64 4.46
CA ILE A 90 6.83 -25.79 3.51
C ILE A 90 7.73 -25.51 2.30
N PHE A 91 9.01 -25.22 2.51
CA PHE A 91 9.93 -24.95 1.41
C PHE A 91 10.18 -26.18 0.53
N SER A 92 10.38 -27.36 1.13
CA SER A 92 10.52 -28.61 0.38
C SER A 92 9.25 -28.97 -0.39
N LYS A 93 8.06 -28.80 0.20
CA LYS A 93 6.78 -29.01 -0.48
C LYS A 93 6.52 -28.02 -1.61
N ASN A 94 6.94 -26.76 -1.47
CA ASN A 94 6.84 -25.78 -2.55
C ASN A 94 7.81 -26.07 -3.69
N MET A 95 8.98 -26.64 -3.38
CA MET A 95 9.94 -27.11 -4.38
C MET A 95 9.41 -28.33 -5.15
N GLU A 96 8.85 -29.32 -4.44
CA GLU A 96 8.17 -30.49 -5.03
C GLU A 96 6.96 -30.09 -5.89
N GLY A 97 6.20 -29.08 -5.45
CA GLY A 97 5.03 -28.59 -6.16
C GLY A 97 5.33 -27.69 -7.37
N HIS A 98 6.60 -27.50 -7.76
CA HIS A 98 7.03 -26.57 -8.81
C HIS A 98 6.51 -25.12 -8.62
N ARG A 99 6.17 -24.73 -7.38
CA ARG A 99 5.64 -23.39 -7.07
C ARG A 99 6.73 -22.33 -6.98
N LEU A 100 7.96 -22.76 -6.73
CA LEU A 100 9.16 -21.93 -6.78
C LEU A 100 9.72 -21.98 -8.20
N THR A 101 9.27 -21.07 -9.06
CA THR A 101 9.88 -20.89 -10.37
C THR A 101 11.25 -20.23 -10.17
N ASN A 102 12.32 -20.90 -10.60
CA ASN A 102 13.66 -20.33 -10.54
C ASN A 102 13.69 -19.01 -11.32
N LEU A 103 14.26 -17.96 -10.73
CA LEU A 103 14.45 -16.67 -11.40
C LEU A 103 15.31 -16.89 -12.66
N SER A 104 14.69 -16.76 -13.83
CA SER A 104 15.40 -16.82 -15.10
C SER A 104 16.22 -15.52 -15.27
N PHE A 105 17.54 -15.67 -15.32
CA PHE A 105 18.49 -14.58 -15.62
C PHE A 105 18.64 -14.30 -17.11
N ASP A 106 17.88 -15.03 -17.93
CA ASP A 106 17.84 -14.81 -19.37
C ASP A 106 17.24 -13.43 -19.70
N ALA A 107 17.79 -12.78 -20.71
CA ALA A 107 17.37 -11.46 -21.18
C ALA A 107 16.31 -11.54 -22.30
N ASP A 108 15.76 -12.72 -22.58
CA ASP A 108 14.72 -12.90 -23.60
C ASP A 108 13.42 -12.17 -23.19
N PRO A 109 12.98 -11.15 -23.95
CA PRO A 109 11.76 -10.40 -23.67
C PRO A 109 10.47 -11.21 -23.88
N ARG A 110 10.55 -12.43 -24.39
CA ARG A 110 9.39 -13.34 -24.55
C ARG A 110 9.02 -14.08 -23.26
N VAL A 111 9.94 -14.15 -22.30
CA VAL A 111 9.70 -14.76 -20.99
C VAL A 111 8.98 -13.74 -20.10
N ARG A 112 7.77 -14.08 -19.62
CA ARG A 112 6.87 -13.17 -18.90
C ARG A 112 7.47 -12.59 -17.60
N PHE A 113 8.35 -13.33 -16.93
CA PHE A 113 8.97 -12.93 -15.67
C PHE A 113 10.48 -13.25 -15.70
N THR A 114 11.28 -12.35 -16.27
CA THR A 114 12.75 -12.41 -16.18
C THR A 114 13.26 -11.57 -15.02
N PHE A 115 14.43 -11.91 -14.48
CA PHE A 115 15.08 -11.13 -13.43
C PHE A 115 15.25 -9.66 -13.85
N TRP A 116 15.72 -9.43 -15.08
CA TRP A 116 15.91 -8.09 -15.65
C TRP A 116 14.60 -7.35 -15.86
N GLY A 117 13.58 -8.03 -16.42
CA GLY A 117 12.25 -7.45 -16.61
C GLY A 117 11.59 -7.04 -15.29
N LEU A 118 11.75 -7.86 -14.25
CA LEU A 118 11.25 -7.57 -12.90
C LEU A 118 11.93 -6.36 -12.27
N ILE A 119 13.25 -6.22 -12.40
CA ILE A 119 13.99 -5.07 -11.87
C ILE A 119 13.57 -3.79 -12.57
N ILE A 120 13.51 -3.80 -13.90
CA ILE A 120 13.10 -2.64 -14.70
C ILE A 120 11.66 -2.24 -14.36
N TYR A 121 10.75 -3.21 -14.35
CA TYR A 121 9.36 -3.00 -13.96
C TYR A 121 9.24 -2.43 -12.55
N SER A 122 9.93 -3.02 -11.56
CA SER A 122 9.90 -2.57 -10.17
C SER A 122 10.42 -1.14 -10.02
N THR A 123 11.50 -0.80 -10.72
CA THR A 123 12.12 0.53 -10.68
C THR A 123 11.21 1.58 -11.32
N MET A 124 10.66 1.30 -12.50
CA MET A 124 9.70 2.19 -13.17
C MET A 124 8.40 2.34 -12.38
N ASN A 125 7.90 1.26 -11.78
CA ASN A 125 6.72 1.29 -10.93
C ASN A 125 6.96 2.12 -9.66
N SER A 126 8.13 1.99 -9.03
CA SER A 126 8.52 2.81 -7.88
C SER A 126 8.64 4.29 -8.27
N LEU A 127 9.25 4.57 -9.42
CA LEU A 127 9.35 5.94 -9.95
C LEU A 127 7.97 6.53 -10.26
N ASN A 128 7.04 5.75 -10.80
CA ASN A 128 5.66 6.21 -11.02
C ASN A 128 4.97 6.51 -9.67
N LEU A 129 5.06 5.58 -8.72
CA LEU A 129 4.39 5.70 -7.42
C LEU A 129 4.87 6.92 -6.60
N TYR A 130 6.14 7.29 -6.70
CA TYR A 130 6.71 8.43 -5.96
C TYR A 130 6.81 9.70 -6.80
N GLY A 131 7.04 9.59 -8.11
CA GLY A 131 7.37 10.69 -9.01
C GLY A 131 6.19 11.27 -9.80
N THR A 132 5.10 10.53 -10.01
CA THR A 132 3.89 11.03 -10.69
C THR A 132 2.65 11.05 -9.80
N ASN A 133 2.71 10.37 -8.65
CA ASN A 133 1.60 10.34 -7.72
C ASN A 133 1.47 11.68 -7.00
N GLN A 134 0.46 12.43 -7.40
CA GLN A 134 0.16 13.77 -6.92
C GLN A 134 0.12 13.88 -5.39
N THR A 135 -0.41 12.86 -4.68
CA THR A 135 -0.47 12.86 -3.21
C THR A 135 0.91 12.80 -2.56
N SER A 136 1.83 12.01 -3.13
CA SER A 136 3.21 11.89 -2.64
C SER A 136 3.98 13.18 -2.88
N ILE A 137 3.87 13.73 -4.09
CA ILE A 137 4.53 15.00 -4.48
C ILE A 137 4.04 16.15 -3.60
N GLN A 138 2.73 16.24 -3.35
CA GLN A 138 2.16 17.29 -2.49
C GLN A 138 2.67 17.19 -1.05
N ARG A 139 2.80 15.98 -0.48
CA ARG A 139 3.39 15.81 0.87
C ARG A 139 4.85 16.27 0.91
N TYR A 140 5.65 15.94 -0.11
CA TYR A 140 7.04 16.42 -0.19
C TYR A 140 7.13 17.95 -0.34
N LEU A 141 6.26 18.55 -1.14
CA LEU A 141 6.22 20.01 -1.34
C LEU A 141 5.67 20.76 -0.11
N CYS A 142 4.84 20.13 0.73
CA CYS A 142 4.37 20.68 2.00
C CYS A 142 5.43 20.63 3.10
N CYS A 143 6.43 19.74 3.02
CA CYS A 143 7.61 19.71 3.91
C CYS A 143 8.64 20.81 3.58
N ARG A 144 8.18 21.98 3.10
CA ARG A 144 9.01 23.15 2.78
C ARG A 144 9.45 23.87 4.05
N ASN A 145 10.33 23.28 4.84
CA ASN A 145 11.15 24.10 5.74
C ASN A 145 12.55 23.51 5.98
N LYS A 146 13.35 23.48 4.90
CA LYS A 146 14.82 23.56 5.02
C LYS A 146 15.25 24.88 5.70
N ILE A 147 14.43 25.94 5.60
CA ILE A 147 14.70 27.28 6.15
C ILE A 147 14.59 27.30 7.69
N THR A 148 13.65 26.57 8.31
CA THR A 148 13.56 26.49 9.79
C THR A 148 14.73 25.70 10.39
N ALA A 149 15.19 24.64 9.72
CA ALA A 149 16.38 23.89 10.15
C ALA A 149 17.67 24.73 10.05
N GLN A 150 17.82 25.50 8.96
CA GLN A 150 18.95 26.44 8.81
C GLN A 150 18.90 27.60 9.81
N ARG A 151 17.69 28.10 10.15
CA ARG A 151 17.52 29.13 11.18
C ARG A 151 17.82 28.62 12.60
N TYR A 152 17.56 27.34 12.87
CA TYR A 152 17.89 26.71 14.16
C TYR A 152 19.42 26.58 14.35
N ASN A 153 20.15 26.12 13.32
CA ASN A 153 21.62 26.09 13.34
C ASN A 153 22.23 27.49 13.51
N LYS A 154 21.71 28.50 12.80
CA LYS A 154 22.18 29.90 12.93
C LYS A 154 21.84 30.55 14.28
N TRP A 155 20.87 30.02 15.01
CA TRP A 155 20.53 30.47 16.36
C TRP A 155 21.39 29.80 17.42
N SER A 156 21.74 28.52 17.26
CA SER A 156 22.66 27.85 18.19
C SER A 156 24.08 28.42 18.11
N GLU A 157 24.56 28.82 16.94
CA GLU A 157 25.90 29.42 16.78
C GLU A 157 26.04 30.83 17.40
N ARG A 158 24.94 31.55 17.63
CA ARG A 158 24.97 32.91 18.24
C ARG A 158 24.85 32.94 19.75
N ASN A 159 24.44 31.85 20.39
CA ASN A 159 24.26 31.76 21.85
C ASN A 159 25.45 31.07 22.55
N VAL A 160 26.54 30.79 21.82
CA VAL A 160 27.77 30.18 22.35
C VAL A 160 28.95 31.17 22.32
N LEU A 161 28.69 32.45 21.99
CA LEU A 161 29.57 33.60 22.19
C LEU A 161 28.92 34.54 23.22
#